data_AF-Q3AZY6-F1
#
_entry.id   AF-Q3AZY6-F1
#
_cell.length_a   1.000
_cell.length_b   1.000
_cell.length_c   1.000
_cell.angle_alpha   90.00
_cell.angle_beta   90.00
_cell.angle_gamma   90.00
#
_symmetry.space_group_name_H-M   'P 1'
#
loop_
_entity.id
_entity.type
_entity.pdbx_description
1 polymer ?
#
loop_
_entity_poly.entity_id
_entity_poly.type
_entity_poly.pdbx_seq_one_letter_code
_entity_poly.pdbx_strand_id
1 'polypeptide(L)'
;MLSALFPLLYGTVLVALLWQAFRVMGKGFRAASGPISEPNDRTGRITVHPELLDSDGRITGEDLLTVRFSGNDDGETETHGHGTE
;
A
#
# COMPACT_ATOMS: atom_id res chain seq x y z
N MET A 1 11.57 -38.99 -43.16
CA MET A 1 12.32 -38.59 -41.94
C MET A 1 12.18 -37.10 -41.63
N LEU A 2 12.29 -36.19 -42.62
CA LEU A 2 12.16 -34.74 -42.41
C LEU A 2 10.77 -34.30 -41.89
N SER A 3 9.71 -35.01 -42.24
CA SER A 3 8.33 -34.71 -41.81
C SER A 3 8.10 -34.90 -40.30
N ALA A 4 8.92 -35.71 -39.62
CA ALA A 4 8.88 -35.89 -38.17
C ALA A 4 9.69 -34.81 -37.41
N LEU A 5 10.57 -34.09 -38.12
CA LEU A 5 11.43 -33.06 -37.52
C LEU A 5 10.62 -31.82 -37.12
N PHE A 6 9.67 -31.41 -37.96
CA PHE A 6 8.78 -30.27 -37.66
C PHE A 6 7.94 -30.47 -36.39
N PRO A 7 7.18 -31.56 -36.21
CA PRO A 7 6.40 -31.76 -34.99
C PRO A 7 7.28 -31.91 -33.74
N LEU A 8 8.47 -32.50 -33.84
CA LEU A 8 9.44 -32.54 -32.74
C LEU A 8 9.96 -31.14 -32.39
N LEU A 9 10.30 -30.33 -33.39
CA LEU A 9 10.75 -28.95 -33.18
C LEU A 9 9.64 -28.11 -32.54
N TYR A 10 8.40 -28.18 -33.04
CA TYR A 10 7.28 -27.49 -32.43
C TYR A 10 6.99 -27.98 -31.01
N GLY A 11 7.10 -29.29 -30.76
CA GLY A 11 6.94 -29.85 -29.43
C GLY A 11 7.99 -29.33 -28.44
N THR A 12 9.26 -29.29 -28.85
CA THR A 12 10.33 -28.74 -27.99
C THR A 12 10.15 -27.25 -27.72
N VAL A 13 9.77 -26.46 -28.72
CA VAL A 13 9.46 -25.03 -28.56
C VAL A 13 8.26 -24.84 -27.63
N LEU A 14 7.20 -25.63 -27.79
CA LEU A 14 6.01 -25.58 -26.93
C LEU A 14 6.37 -25.84 -25.47
N VAL A 15 7.13 -26.91 -25.19
CA VAL A 15 7.56 -27.26 -23.84
C VAL A 15 8.47 -26.18 -23.25
N ALA A 16 9.38 -25.61 -24.05
CA ALA A 16 10.25 -24.53 -23.61
C ALA A 16 9.45 -23.27 -23.23
N LEU A 17 8.48 -22.86 -24.05
CA LEU A 17 7.61 -21.71 -23.77
C LEU A 17 6.74 -21.96 -22.54
N LEU A 18 6.19 -23.16 -22.40
CA LEU A 18 5.37 -23.54 -21.25
C LEU A 18 6.19 -23.49 -19.95
N TRP A 19 7.43 -24.01 -19.98
CA TRP A 19 8.36 -23.92 -18.85
C TRP A 19 8.71 -22.47 -18.50
N GLN A 20 8.95 -21.62 -19.50
CA GLN A 20 9.21 -20.19 -19.29
C GLN A 20 8.02 -19.51 -18.61
N ALA A 21 6.79 -19.76 -19.08
CA ALA A 21 5.58 -19.20 -18.49
C ALA A 21 5.45 -19.57 -17.00
N PHE A 22 5.60 -20.86 -16.66
CA PHE A 22 5.57 -21.31 -15.27
C PHE A 22 6.71 -20.70 -14.43
N ARG A 23 7.92 -20.60 -14.98
CA ARG A 23 9.08 -19.99 -14.30
C ARG A 23 8.90 -18.50 -14.01
N VAL A 24 8.17 -17.77 -14.86
CA VAL A 24 7.83 -16.35 -14.66
C VAL A 24 6.71 -16.21 -13.64
N MET A 25 5.66 -17.02 -13.77
CA MET A 25 4.53 -17.02 -12.84
C MET A 25 4.95 -17.38 -11.40
N GLY A 26 5.87 -18.33 -11.23
CA GLY A 26 6.42 -18.68 -9.92
C GLY A 26 7.19 -17.53 -9.24
N LYS A 27 7.76 -16.58 -10.01
CA LYS A 27 8.36 -15.36 -9.43
C LYS A 27 7.30 -14.36 -9.00
N GLY A 28 6.27 -14.17 -9.82
CA GLY A 28 5.14 -13.30 -9.50
C GLY A 28 4.37 -13.77 -8.26
N PHE A 29 4.12 -15.09 -8.16
CA PHE A 29 3.48 -15.68 -6.99
C PHE A 29 4.32 -15.48 -5.71
N ARG A 30 5.64 -15.75 -5.76
CA ARG A 30 6.53 -15.51 -4.62
C ARG A 30 6.60 -14.05 -4.17
N ALA A 31 6.44 -13.11 -5.09
CA ALA A 31 6.40 -11.67 -4.77
C ALA A 31 5.05 -11.25 -4.15
N ALA A 32 3.95 -11.88 -4.56
CA ALA A 32 2.61 -11.61 -4.04
C ALA A 32 2.27 -12.36 -2.73
N SER A 33 3.00 -13.44 -2.42
CA SER A 33 2.83 -14.21 -1.17
C SER A 33 3.62 -13.64 0.02
N GLY A 34 4.38 -12.57 -0.17
CA GLY A 34 4.94 -11.83 0.96
C GLY A 34 3.81 -11.22 1.78
N PRO A 35 3.97 -11.06 3.11
CA PRO A 35 3.03 -10.26 3.89
C PRO A 35 2.88 -8.91 3.20
N ILE A 36 1.64 -8.46 2.97
CA ILE A 36 1.36 -7.08 2.60
C ILE A 36 2.03 -6.27 3.69
N SER A 37 3.20 -5.68 3.39
CA SER A 37 3.84 -4.81 4.35
C SER A 37 2.81 -3.74 4.63
N GLU A 38 2.36 -3.66 5.88
CA GLU A 38 1.72 -2.47 6.45
C GLU A 38 2.39 -1.26 5.83
N PRO A 39 1.65 -0.23 5.37
CA PRO A 39 2.19 0.89 4.61
C PRO A 39 3.38 1.47 5.35
N ASN A 40 4.55 0.94 5.03
CA ASN A 40 5.80 1.28 5.65
C ASN A 40 6.08 2.61 5.02
N ASP A 41 6.01 3.66 5.84
CA ASP A 41 6.36 5.01 5.46
C ASP A 41 7.59 4.96 4.55
N ARG A 42 7.35 5.12 3.24
CA ARG A 42 8.36 4.91 2.20
C ARG A 42 9.49 5.94 2.32
N THR A 43 9.23 7.02 3.05
CA THR A 43 10.14 8.11 3.31
C THR A 43 10.87 7.97 4.64
N GLY A 44 10.35 7.18 5.60
CA GLY A 44 10.83 7.15 6.98
C GLY A 44 10.76 8.53 7.65
N ARG A 45 9.90 9.43 7.14
CA ARG A 45 9.75 10.80 7.61
C ARG A 45 8.37 10.92 8.22
N ILE A 46 8.33 11.34 9.47
CA ILE A 46 7.10 11.71 10.15
C ILE A 46 6.42 12.80 9.31
N THR A 47 5.29 12.45 8.68
CA THR A 47 4.45 13.40 7.96
C THR A 47 3.40 13.95 8.90
N VAL A 48 3.49 15.24 9.19
CA VAL A 48 2.47 15.98 9.94
C VAL A 48 1.64 16.76 8.92
N HIS A 49 0.31 16.74 9.08
CA HIS A 49 -0.58 17.55 8.26
C HIS A 49 -0.25 19.05 8.47
N PRO A 50 -0.17 19.88 7.42
CA PRO A 50 0.23 21.27 7.54
C PRO A 50 -0.70 22.09 8.43
N GLU A 51 -1.97 21.69 8.56
CA GLU A 51 -2.95 22.31 9.45
C GLU A 51 -2.65 22.08 10.94
N LEU A 52 -1.76 21.14 11.28
CA LEU A 52 -1.30 20.91 12.65
C LEU A 52 -0.03 21.69 12.98
N LEU A 53 0.46 22.53 12.06
CA LEU A 53 1.69 23.28 12.24
C LEU A 53 1.42 24.78 12.34
N ASP A 54 2.15 25.46 13.23
CA ASP A 54 2.16 26.91 13.32
C ASP A 54 3.01 27.55 12.20
N SER A 55 3.07 28.88 12.16
CA SER A 55 3.88 29.63 11.18
C SER A 55 5.39 29.36 11.27
N ASP A 56 5.85 28.83 12.39
CA ASP A 56 7.25 28.47 12.65
C ASP A 56 7.53 26.97 12.38
N GLY A 57 6.52 26.22 11.92
CA GLY A 57 6.61 24.79 11.59
C GLY A 57 6.66 23.87 12.81
N ARG A 58 6.23 24.32 13.98
CA ARG A 58 6.05 23.50 15.19
C ARG A 58 4.60 23.05 15.31
N ILE A 59 4.31 22.10 16.20
CA ILE A 59 2.93 21.68 16.46
C ILE A 59 2.13 22.88 16.98
N THR A 60 1.03 23.18 16.28
CA THR A 60 0.15 24.28 16.63
C THR A 60 -0.51 24.03 17.98
N GLY A 61 -0.55 25.07 18.82
CA GLY A 61 -1.27 25.08 20.10
C GLY A 61 -2.62 25.77 20.01
N GLU A 62 -3.07 26.12 18.81
CA GLU A 62 -4.34 26.81 18.58
C GLU A 62 -5.54 25.83 18.59
N ASP A 63 -6.71 26.36 18.91
CA ASP A 63 -7.94 25.57 18.87
C ASP A 63 -8.36 25.31 17.42
N LEU A 64 -8.31 24.03 17.01
CA LEU A 64 -8.68 23.61 15.66
C LEU A 64 -10.19 23.37 15.55
N LEU A 65 -10.80 23.97 14.53
CA LEU A 65 -12.22 23.75 14.23
C LEU A 65 -12.44 22.30 13.77
N THR A 66 -13.31 21.58 14.47
CA THR A 66 -13.75 20.24 14.06
C THR A 66 -15.24 20.27 13.74
N VAL A 67 -15.62 19.69 12.60
CA VAL A 67 -17.03 19.54 12.21
C VAL A 67 -17.48 18.14 12.61
N ARG A 68 -18.44 18.04 13.52
CA ARG A 68 -19.12 16.77 13.83
C ARG A 68 -20.39 16.68 12.99
N PHE A 69 -20.52 15.60 12.23
CA PHE A 69 -21.75 15.29 11.51
C PHE A 69 -22.67 14.52 12.46
N SER A 70 -23.75 15.14 12.90
CA SER A 70 -24.79 14.51 13.72
C SER A 70 -25.54 13.48 12.88
N GLY A 71 -25.18 12.21 13.06
CA GLY A 71 -25.74 11.06 12.32
C GLY A 71 -25.12 9.71 12.67
N ASN A 72 -23.90 9.70 13.24
CA ASN A 72 -23.30 8.53 13.88
C ASN A 72 -23.05 8.85 15.35
N ASP A 73 -24.03 8.54 16.18
CA ASP A 73 -24.00 8.71 17.63
C ASP A 73 -23.32 7.49 18.26
N ASP A 74 -22.01 7.35 18.04
CA ASP A 74 -21.20 6.31 18.67
C ASP A 74 -19.97 6.94 19.36
N GLY A 75 -20.17 7.41 20.59
CA GLY A 75 -19.10 7.57 21.58
C GLY A 75 -18.70 9.00 21.93
N GLU A 76 -19.15 9.46 23.10
CA GLU A 76 -18.57 10.58 23.83
C GLU A 76 -17.04 10.39 23.95
N THR A 77 -16.28 11.34 23.43
CA THR A 77 -14.89 11.53 23.83
C THR A 77 -14.86 12.87 24.53
N GLU A 78 -14.77 12.83 25.86
CA GLU A 78 -14.57 14.01 26.70
C GLU A 78 -13.26 14.69 26.29
N THR A 79 -13.36 15.81 25.59
CA THR A 79 -12.23 16.70 25.34
C THR A 79 -12.17 17.70 26.50
N HIS A 80 -11.27 17.47 27.45
CA HIS A 80 -10.89 18.48 28.44
C HIS A 80 -10.18 19.64 27.73
N GLY A 81 -10.93 20.70 27.42
CA GLY A 81 -10.37 21.99 27.06
C GLY A 81 -9.83 22.69 28.32
N HIS A 82 -8.53 22.99 28.33
CA HIS A 82 -7.91 23.82 29.36
C HIS A 82 -8.22 25.29 29.03
N GLY A 83 -9.31 25.80 29.60
CA GLY A 83 -9.61 27.23 29.57
C GLY A 83 -8.57 27.98 30.41
N THR A 84 -7.90 28.95 29.78
CA THR A 84 -7.23 30.03 30.49
C THR A 84 -8.07 31.28 30.32
N GLU A 85 -8.36 31.92 31.45
CA GLU A 85 -9.18 33.12 31.62
C GLU A 85 -8.62 34.35 30.88
#